data_AF-A0A7C3QZ53-F1
#
_entry.id   AF-A0A7C3QZ53-F1
#
_cell.length_a   1.000
_cell.length_b   1.000
_cell.length_c   1.000
_cell.angle_alpha   90.00
_cell.angle_beta   90.00
_cell.angle_gamma   90.00
#
_symmetry.space_group_name_H-M   'P 1'
#
loop_
_entity.id
_entity.type
_entity.pdbx_description
1 polymer ?
#
loop_
_entity_poly.entity_id
_entity_poly.type
_entity_poly.pdbx_seq_one_letter_code
_entity_poly.pdbx_strand_id
1 'polypeptide(L)'
;MARGIARLLGFELPENFTGPFFARSMSELWQRWHITLSSWLRDYIYIPLGGSKQGELITYRNLLITMAVGGFWHGATWTMVLWGVSLGMVLIIERIFRVHKIVIIPSERLRSVAGVFYTFITFSLTATLFGVASLKDTYAAWKGILTLQRGLPASAPETIIGMTVLVFLFNAWQYHPFFDRMKNPNVRLAFSAVLVFVTGILVNIFGDVSGSFVYFKF
;
A
#
# COMPACT_ATOMS: atom_id res chain seq x y z
N MET A 1 8.94 -10.16 10.64
CA MET A 1 9.16 -11.59 10.95
C MET A 1 10.09 -12.26 9.93
N ALA A 2 9.70 -12.43 8.66
CA ALA A 2 10.51 -13.15 7.65
C ALA A 2 11.97 -12.69 7.54
N ARG A 3 12.23 -11.37 7.43
CA ARG A 3 13.59 -10.81 7.43
C ARG A 3 14.39 -11.13 8.70
N GLY A 4 13.72 -11.16 9.86
CA GLY A 4 14.35 -11.46 11.14
C GLY A 4 14.82 -12.92 11.21
N ILE A 5 13.95 -13.86 10.80
CA ILE A 5 14.29 -15.27 10.71
C ILE A 5 15.41 -15.50 9.68
N ALA A 6 15.31 -14.88 8.50
CA ALA A 6 16.34 -14.98 7.47
C ALA A 6 17.72 -14.55 7.99
N ARG A 7 17.80 -13.44 8.75
CA ARG A 7 19.07 -13.00 9.36
C ARG A 7 19.63 -13.98 10.38
N LEU A 8 18.78 -14.64 11.17
CA LEU A 8 19.23 -15.71 12.08
C LEU A 8 19.81 -16.90 11.32
N LEU A 9 19.32 -17.15 10.10
CA LEU A 9 19.81 -18.21 9.21
C LEU A 9 20.97 -17.75 8.30
N GLY A 10 21.48 -16.52 8.46
CA GLY A 10 22.58 -15.98 7.64
C GLY A 10 22.17 -15.44 6.27
N PHE A 11 20.87 -15.30 6.00
CA PHE A 11 20.34 -14.73 4.75
C PHE A 11 19.91 -13.27 4.92
N GLU A 12 20.22 -12.44 3.93
CA GLU A 12 19.73 -11.07 3.84
C GLU A 12 18.56 -10.98 2.86
N LEU A 13 17.34 -10.90 3.40
CA LEU A 13 16.15 -10.65 2.58
C LEU A 13 15.91 -9.16 2.36
N PRO A 14 15.51 -8.75 1.13
CA PRO A 14 15.17 -7.37 0.81
C PRO A 14 13.97 -6.87 1.62
N GLU A 15 13.86 -5.55 1.76
CA GLU A 15 12.70 -4.92 2.40
C GLU A 15 11.48 -5.04 1.49
N ASN A 16 10.32 -5.33 2.07
CA ASN A 16 9.08 -5.42 1.30
C ASN A 16 8.20 -4.17 1.42
N PHE A 17 8.39 -3.34 2.44
CA PHE A 17 7.60 -2.13 2.67
C PHE A 17 8.47 -1.00 3.23
N THR A 18 8.43 0.20 2.62
CA THR A 18 9.24 1.36 3.01
C THR A 18 8.39 2.64 3.14
N GLY A 19 7.61 2.73 4.22
CA GLY A 19 6.72 3.88 4.47
C GLY A 19 5.74 4.14 3.32
N PRO A 20 4.96 3.14 2.87
CA PRO A 20 4.15 3.24 1.65
C PRO A 20 3.10 4.35 1.71
N PHE A 21 2.49 4.58 2.88
CA PHE A 21 1.47 5.62 3.05
C PHE A 21 2.03 7.05 3.11
N PHE A 22 3.35 7.23 2.99
CA PHE A 22 3.97 8.53 2.73
C PHE A 22 4.27 8.77 1.24
N ALA A 23 3.88 7.85 0.35
CA ALA A 23 4.01 8.04 -1.09
C ALA A 23 3.14 9.20 -1.57
N ARG A 24 3.69 10.03 -2.46
CA ARG A 24 3.04 11.23 -3.03
C ARG A 24 2.40 10.97 -4.39
N SER A 25 2.56 9.76 -4.91
CA SER A 25 1.94 9.25 -6.14
C SER A 25 1.75 7.74 -6.02
N MET A 26 0.86 7.18 -6.81
CA MET A 26 0.69 5.73 -6.94
C MET A 26 1.94 5.06 -7.50
N SER A 27 2.65 5.73 -8.40
CA SER A 27 3.95 5.28 -8.89
C SER A 27 4.98 5.14 -7.75
N GLU A 28 5.05 6.13 -6.84
CA GLU A 28 5.90 6.06 -5.64
C GLU A 28 5.40 5.01 -4.65
N LEU A 29 4.08 4.80 -4.53
CA LEU A 29 3.51 3.76 -3.68
C LEU A 29 4.01 2.37 -4.08
N TRP A 30 4.01 2.02 -5.37
CA TRP A 30 4.48 0.72 -5.86
C TRP A 30 6.00 0.50 -5.72
N GLN A 31 6.77 1.57 -5.49
CA GLN A 31 8.19 1.47 -5.12
C GLN A 31 8.39 1.24 -3.62
N ARG A 32 7.34 1.42 -2.81
CA ARG A 32 7.37 1.34 -1.34
C ARG A 32 6.47 0.26 -0.76
N TRP A 33 5.52 -0.27 -1.54
CA TRP A 33 4.55 -1.29 -1.14
C TRP A 33 4.85 -2.60 -1.87
N HIS A 34 4.96 -3.68 -1.11
CA HIS A 34 5.21 -5.03 -1.61
C HIS A 34 6.38 -5.09 -2.62
N ILE A 35 7.49 -4.43 -2.29
CA ILE A 35 8.63 -4.13 -3.16
C ILE A 35 9.16 -5.36 -3.90
N THR A 36 9.20 -6.51 -3.23
CA THR A 36 9.69 -7.76 -3.83
C THR A 36 8.77 -8.26 -4.94
N LEU A 37 7.45 -8.21 -4.74
CA LEU A 37 6.45 -8.55 -5.75
C LEU A 37 6.42 -7.52 -6.87
N SER A 38 6.44 -6.23 -6.53
CA SER A 38 6.48 -5.13 -7.49
C SER A 38 7.70 -5.25 -8.42
N SER A 39 8.87 -5.58 -7.85
CA SER A 39 10.09 -5.84 -8.63
C SER A 39 9.95 -7.07 -9.50
N TRP A 40 9.38 -8.17 -8.98
CA TRP A 40 9.14 -9.38 -9.77
C TRP A 40 8.20 -9.12 -10.96
N LEU A 41 7.06 -8.45 -10.73
CA LEU A 41 6.13 -8.07 -11.80
C LEU A 41 6.81 -7.16 -12.84
N ARG A 42 7.64 -6.22 -12.40
CA ARG A 42 8.40 -5.34 -13.29
C ARG A 42 9.37 -6.15 -14.15
N ASP A 43 10.16 -7.01 -13.53
CA ASP A 43 11.32 -7.65 -14.17
C ASP A 43 10.90 -8.85 -15.04
N TYR A 44 9.83 -9.55 -14.67
CA TYR A 44 9.38 -10.77 -15.36
C TYR A 44 8.11 -10.59 -16.21
N ILE A 45 7.39 -9.47 -16.10
CA ILE A 45 6.22 -9.21 -16.93
C ILE A 45 6.38 -7.88 -17.67
N TYR A 46 6.51 -6.77 -16.95
CA TYR A 46 6.49 -5.44 -17.57
C TYR A 46 7.65 -5.22 -18.56
N ILE A 47 8.88 -5.54 -18.16
CA ILE A 47 10.08 -5.39 -19.00
C ILE A 47 10.04 -6.33 -20.22
N PRO A 48 9.75 -7.63 -20.07
CA PRO A 48 9.58 -8.54 -21.22
C PRO A 48 8.50 -8.09 -22.22
N LEU A 49 7.43 -7.42 -21.78
CA LEU A 49 6.41 -6.84 -22.67
C LEU A 49 6.87 -5.59 -23.45
N GLY A 50 8.12 -5.16 -23.28
CA GLY A 50 8.72 -3.97 -23.92
C GLY A 50 8.86 -2.75 -22.98
N GLY A 51 8.41 -2.88 -21.73
CA GLY A 51 8.52 -1.83 -20.72
C GLY A 51 7.94 -0.48 -21.17
N SER A 52 8.72 0.58 -20.95
CA SER A 52 8.40 1.97 -21.38
C SER A 52 9.08 2.38 -22.70
N LYS A 53 9.70 1.45 -23.46
CA LYS A 53 10.60 1.80 -24.57
C LYS A 53 9.94 1.90 -25.94
N GLN A 54 8.74 1.33 -26.11
CA GLN A 54 8.07 1.21 -27.41
C GLN A 54 6.91 2.21 -27.57
N GLY A 55 7.02 3.38 -26.96
CA GLY A 55 5.99 4.43 -27.01
C GLY A 55 4.87 4.28 -25.97
N GLU A 56 4.02 5.31 -25.89
CA GLU A 56 3.05 5.45 -24.79
C GLU A 56 1.91 4.43 -24.85
N LEU A 57 1.35 4.13 -26.05
CA LEU A 57 0.27 3.15 -26.17
C LEU A 57 0.70 1.75 -25.70
N ILE A 58 1.89 1.31 -26.10
CA ILE A 58 2.46 0.03 -25.65
C ILE A 58 2.74 0.08 -24.15
N THR A 59 3.24 1.21 -23.64
CA THR A 59 3.47 1.38 -22.20
C THR A 59 2.17 1.25 -21.40
N TYR A 60 1.07 1.86 -21.86
CA TYR A 60 -0.23 1.78 -21.19
C TYR A 60 -0.77 0.35 -21.19
N ARG A 61 -0.72 -0.33 -22.33
CA ARG A 61 -1.06 -1.76 -22.43
C ARG A 61 -0.24 -2.59 -21.44
N ASN A 62 1.08 -2.37 -21.40
CA ASN A 62 1.99 -3.11 -20.53
C ASN A 62 1.69 -2.88 -19.04
N LEU A 63 1.36 -1.64 -18.66
CA LEU A 63 0.92 -1.33 -17.28
C LEU A 63 -0.37 -2.09 -16.94
N LEU A 64 -1.38 -2.05 -17.81
CA LEU A 64 -2.65 -2.76 -17.55
C LEU A 64 -2.45 -4.26 -17.40
N ILE A 65 -1.70 -4.88 -18.31
CA ILE A 65 -1.42 -6.32 -18.26
C ILE A 65 -0.67 -6.66 -16.98
N THR A 66 0.39 -5.91 -16.65
CA THR A 66 1.22 -6.19 -15.47
C THR A 66 0.39 -6.10 -14.19
N MET A 67 -0.44 -5.07 -14.05
CA MET A 67 -1.24 -4.88 -12.84
C MET A 67 -2.42 -5.86 -12.78
N ALA A 68 -3.04 -6.21 -13.91
CA ALA A 68 -4.07 -7.23 -13.97
C ALA A 68 -3.53 -8.62 -13.57
N VAL A 69 -2.33 -8.98 -14.04
CA VAL A 69 -1.66 -10.22 -13.62
C VAL A 69 -1.29 -10.17 -12.14
N GLY A 70 -0.82 -9.01 -11.64
CA GLY A 70 -0.58 -8.82 -10.21
C GLY A 70 -1.84 -9.00 -9.37
N GLY A 71 -2.98 -8.48 -9.83
CA GLY A 71 -4.28 -8.71 -9.20
C GLY A 71 -4.67 -10.19 -9.22
N PHE A 72 -4.58 -10.83 -10.38
CA PHE A 72 -4.87 -12.25 -10.54
C PHE A 72 -3.99 -13.15 -9.65
N TRP A 73 -2.72 -12.79 -9.43
CA TRP A 73 -1.82 -13.50 -8.52
C TRP A 73 -2.33 -13.53 -7.07
N HIS A 74 -3.07 -12.51 -6.63
CA HIS A 74 -3.65 -12.47 -5.29
C HIS A 74 -4.93 -13.30 -5.14
N GLY A 75 -5.65 -13.59 -6.24
CA GLY A 75 -6.84 -14.43 -6.19
C GLY A 75 -7.52 -14.58 -7.56
N ALA A 76 -8.11 -15.76 -7.79
CA ALA A 76 -8.75 -16.13 -9.05
C ALA A 76 -10.21 -15.62 -9.18
N THR A 77 -10.47 -14.36 -8.79
CA THR A 77 -11.79 -13.71 -8.90
C THR A 77 -11.73 -12.48 -9.80
N TRP A 78 -12.86 -12.10 -10.39
CA TRP A 78 -12.96 -10.88 -11.20
C TRP A 78 -12.70 -9.60 -10.39
N THR A 79 -13.02 -9.58 -9.09
CA THR A 79 -12.74 -8.44 -8.22
C THR A 79 -11.24 -8.17 -8.10
N MET A 80 -10.42 -9.22 -8.05
CA MET A 80 -8.96 -9.14 -8.00
C MET A 80 -8.35 -8.66 -9.32
N VAL A 81 -8.86 -9.16 -10.46
CA VAL A 81 -8.44 -8.66 -11.78
C VAL A 81 -8.79 -7.18 -11.94
N LEU A 82 -10.02 -6.80 -11.57
CA LEU A 82 -10.49 -5.40 -11.66
C LEU A 82 -9.74 -4.48 -10.68
N TRP A 83 -9.36 -4.97 -9.50
CA TRP A 83 -8.47 -4.27 -8.60
C TRP A 83 -7.14 -3.93 -9.29
N GLY A 84 -6.49 -4.93 -9.90
CA GLY A 84 -5.25 -4.74 -10.68
C GLY A 84 -5.42 -3.76 -11.84
N VAL A 85 -6.46 -3.93 -12.64
CA VAL A 85 -6.79 -3.02 -13.76
C VAL A 85 -7.02 -1.58 -13.27
N SER A 86 -7.72 -1.39 -12.15
CA SER A 86 -7.98 -0.06 -11.59
C SER A 86 -6.68 0.66 -11.22
N LEU A 87 -5.71 -0.06 -10.65
CA LEU A 87 -4.38 0.47 -10.32
C LEU A 87 -3.56 0.76 -11.59
N GLY A 88 -3.65 -0.11 -12.59
CA GLY A 88 -3.03 0.12 -13.91
C GLY A 88 -3.57 1.39 -14.59
N MET A 89 -4.88 1.62 -14.55
CA MET A 89 -5.51 2.84 -15.07
C MET A 89 -5.00 4.09 -14.34
N VAL A 90 -4.91 4.05 -13.01
CA VAL A 90 -4.37 5.19 -12.25
C VAL A 90 -2.91 5.47 -12.62
N LEU A 91 -2.07 4.43 -12.77
CA LEU A 91 -0.68 4.61 -13.21
C LEU A 91 -0.57 5.19 -14.63
N ILE A 92 -1.47 4.82 -15.54
CA ILE A 92 -1.57 5.43 -16.87
C ILE A 92 -1.90 6.91 -16.75
N ILE A 93 -2.89 7.28 -15.94
CA ILE A 93 -3.27 8.67 -15.73
C ILE A 93 -2.08 9.46 -15.18
N GLU A 94 -1.42 8.99 -14.11
CA GLU A 94 -0.23 9.65 -13.57
C GLU A 94 0.89 9.81 -14.61
N ARG A 95 1.06 8.80 -15.46
CA ARG A 95 2.04 8.85 -16.55
C ARG A 95 1.68 9.90 -17.59
N ILE A 96 0.42 9.99 -18.02
CA ILE A 96 -0.06 11.02 -18.95
C ILE A 96 0.26 12.41 -18.39
N PHE A 97 -0.05 12.64 -17.11
CA PHE A 97 0.24 13.91 -16.43
C PHE A 97 1.74 14.22 -16.42
N ARG A 98 2.58 13.22 -16.13
CA ARG A 98 4.03 13.37 -16.12
C ARG A 98 4.61 13.66 -17.51
N VAL A 99 4.18 12.93 -18.54
CA VAL A 99 4.67 13.06 -19.92
C VAL A 99 4.27 14.42 -20.51
N HIS A 100 3.03 14.85 -20.29
CA HIS A 100 2.51 16.13 -20.79
C HIS A 100 2.80 17.30 -19.84
N LYS A 101 3.56 17.07 -18.75
CA LYS A 101 3.92 18.08 -17.74
C LYS A 101 2.72 18.85 -17.19
N ILE A 102 1.60 18.16 -17.00
CA ILE A 102 0.36 18.75 -16.47
C ILE A 102 0.54 18.97 -14.96
N VAL A 103 0.41 20.23 -14.54
CA VAL A 103 0.52 20.62 -13.12
C VAL A 103 -0.80 21.23 -12.68
N ILE A 104 -1.54 20.51 -11.82
CA ILE A 104 -2.80 21.01 -11.24
C ILE A 104 -2.51 21.98 -10.08
N ILE A 105 -1.55 21.62 -9.21
CA ILE A 105 -1.19 22.40 -8.02
C ILE A 105 0.20 23.00 -8.23
N PRO A 106 0.31 24.34 -8.40
CA PRO A 106 1.60 24.99 -8.65
C PRO A 106 2.55 24.92 -7.45
N SER A 107 2.03 25.12 -6.24
CA SER A 107 2.81 25.09 -5.00
C SER A 107 3.35 23.69 -4.73
N GLU A 108 4.67 23.54 -4.69
CA GLU A 108 5.33 22.25 -4.48
C GLU A 108 4.98 21.63 -3.12
N ARG A 109 4.97 22.44 -2.05
CA ARG A 109 4.63 21.96 -0.71
C ARG A 109 3.20 21.45 -0.66
N LEU A 110 2.26 22.20 -1.22
CA LEU A 110 0.85 21.80 -1.25
C LEU A 110 0.65 20.57 -2.13
N ARG A 111 1.33 20.49 -3.28
CA ARG A 111 1.31 19.33 -4.17
C ARG A 111 1.85 18.08 -3.49
N SER A 112 2.93 18.20 -2.72
CA SER A 112 3.49 17.09 -1.96
C SER A 112 2.50 16.57 -0.90
N VAL A 113 1.88 17.47 -0.13
CA VAL A 113 0.90 17.09 0.89
C VAL A 113 -0.35 16.48 0.26
N ALA A 114 -0.91 17.14 -0.76
CA ALA A 114 -2.07 16.66 -1.51
C ALA A 114 -1.79 15.30 -2.17
N GLY A 115 -0.59 15.07 -2.67
CA GLY A 115 -0.16 13.80 -3.26
C GLY A 115 -0.20 12.63 -2.27
N VAL A 116 0.14 12.87 -0.99
CA VAL A 116 0.03 11.84 0.06
C VAL A 116 -1.43 11.47 0.29
N PHE A 117 -2.31 12.46 0.46
CA PHE A 117 -3.74 12.21 0.63
C PHE A 117 -4.37 11.53 -0.58
N TYR A 118 -4.04 12.00 -1.78
CA TYR A 118 -4.47 11.39 -3.04
C TYR A 118 -4.07 9.91 -3.09
N THR A 119 -2.80 9.59 -2.85
CA THR A 119 -2.28 8.22 -2.90
C THR A 119 -2.98 7.33 -1.87
N PHE A 120 -3.11 7.81 -0.63
CA PHE A 120 -3.79 7.08 0.44
C PHE A 120 -5.26 6.81 0.13
N ILE A 121 -6.01 7.82 -0.32
CA ILE A 121 -7.43 7.70 -0.64
C ILE A 121 -7.63 6.78 -1.84
N THR A 122 -6.86 6.96 -2.92
CA THR A 122 -6.96 6.11 -4.11
C THR A 122 -6.62 4.66 -3.80
N PHE A 123 -5.56 4.40 -3.05
CA PHE A 123 -5.21 3.04 -2.65
C PHE A 123 -6.28 2.42 -1.73
N SER A 124 -6.84 3.19 -0.79
CA SER A 124 -7.90 2.71 0.11
C SER A 124 -9.19 2.40 -0.63
N LEU A 125 -9.60 3.27 -1.57
CA LEU A 125 -10.78 3.06 -2.40
C LEU A 125 -10.62 1.84 -3.30
N THR A 126 -9.48 1.71 -3.98
CA THR A 126 -9.22 0.52 -4.81
C THR A 126 -9.15 -0.75 -3.97
N ALA A 127 -8.56 -0.72 -2.77
CA ALA A 127 -8.50 -1.87 -1.86
C ALA A 127 -9.87 -2.44 -1.47
N THR A 128 -10.97 -1.69 -1.62
CA THR A 128 -12.32 -2.27 -1.47
C THR A 128 -12.62 -3.36 -2.50
N LEU A 129 -12.07 -3.30 -3.72
CA LEU A 129 -12.16 -4.37 -4.72
C LEU A 129 -11.35 -5.61 -4.29
N PHE A 130 -10.29 -5.41 -3.53
CA PHE A 130 -9.47 -6.49 -2.98
C PHE A 130 -10.14 -7.17 -1.77
N GLY A 131 -10.79 -6.37 -0.91
CA GLY A 131 -11.29 -6.83 0.39
C GLY A 131 -12.69 -7.46 0.41
N VAL A 132 -13.48 -7.34 -0.66
CA VAL A 132 -14.87 -7.84 -0.70
C VAL A 132 -15.05 -9.03 -1.63
N ALA A 133 -16.02 -9.88 -1.29
CA ALA A 133 -16.28 -11.13 -1.99
C ALA A 133 -16.90 -10.95 -3.39
N SER A 134 -17.62 -9.85 -3.63
CA SER A 134 -18.33 -9.62 -4.88
C SER A 134 -18.34 -8.16 -5.34
N LEU A 135 -18.53 -7.95 -6.65
CA LEU A 135 -18.68 -6.60 -7.22
C LEU A 135 -19.90 -5.84 -6.67
N LYS A 136 -20.94 -6.58 -6.28
CA LYS A 136 -22.13 -5.99 -5.66
C LYS A 136 -21.79 -5.37 -4.30
N ASP A 137 -20.92 -6.01 -3.53
CA ASP A 137 -20.47 -5.52 -2.23
C ASP A 137 -19.54 -4.31 -2.39
N THR A 138 -18.65 -4.33 -3.39
CA THR A 138 -17.83 -3.15 -3.73
C THR A 138 -18.72 -1.96 -4.08
N TYR A 139 -19.73 -2.17 -4.93
CA TYR A 139 -20.66 -1.13 -5.32
C TYR A 139 -21.45 -0.59 -4.11
N ALA A 140 -21.95 -1.48 -3.24
CA ALA A 140 -22.65 -1.08 -2.02
C ALA A 140 -21.73 -0.24 -1.11
N ALA A 141 -20.47 -0.64 -0.94
CA ALA A 141 -19.49 0.12 -0.17
C ALA A 141 -19.25 1.52 -0.76
N TRP A 142 -19.01 1.62 -2.07
CA TRP A 142 -18.79 2.91 -2.73
C TRP A 142 -20.03 3.80 -2.67
N LYS A 143 -21.22 3.25 -2.92
CA LYS A 143 -22.47 3.98 -2.78
C LYS A 143 -22.65 4.49 -1.36
N GLY A 144 -22.37 3.67 -0.35
CA GLY A 144 -22.46 4.05 1.05
C GLY A 144 -21.51 5.21 1.40
N ILE A 145 -20.26 5.15 0.94
CA ILE A 145 -19.26 6.22 1.10
C ILE A 145 -19.75 7.52 0.44
N LEU A 146 -20.19 7.46 -0.82
CA LEU A 146 -20.62 8.65 -1.57
C LEU A 146 -21.91 9.28 -1.05
N THR A 147 -22.81 8.47 -0.51
CA THR A 147 -24.10 8.94 0.05
C THR A 147 -24.04 9.19 1.55
N LEU A 148 -22.86 9.06 2.17
CA LEU A 148 -22.64 9.22 3.60
C LEU A 148 -23.60 8.36 4.44
N GLN A 149 -23.93 7.17 3.94
CA GLN A 149 -24.77 6.22 4.67
C GLN A 149 -24.04 5.78 5.93
N ARG A 150 -24.78 5.73 7.05
CA ARG A 150 -24.25 5.14 8.28
C ARG A 150 -24.15 3.63 8.08
N GLY A 151 -22.93 3.12 8.19
CA GLY A 151 -22.67 1.68 8.24
C GLY A 151 -23.04 1.09 9.59
N LEU A 152 -22.77 -0.21 9.74
CA LEU A 152 -22.84 -0.86 11.05
C LEU A 152 -21.80 -0.22 11.99
N PRO A 153 -22.10 -0.12 13.30
CA PRO A 153 -21.10 0.27 14.29
C PRO A 153 -19.90 -0.66 14.17
N ALA A 154 -18.69 -0.08 14.16
CA ALA A 154 -17.48 -0.89 14.27
C ALA A 154 -17.50 -1.61 15.63
N SER A 155 -17.11 -2.89 15.63
CA SER A 155 -17.08 -3.70 16.86
C SER A 155 -16.05 -3.22 17.88
N ALA A 156 -14.99 -2.53 17.43
CA ALA A 156 -13.92 -2.01 18.29
C ALA A 156 -13.27 -0.76 17.66
N PRO A 157 -13.97 0.38 17.58
CA PRO A 157 -13.50 1.58 16.89
C PRO A 157 -12.21 2.14 17.51
N GLU A 158 -12.07 2.11 18.83
CA GLU A 158 -10.87 2.50 19.55
C GLU A 158 -9.65 1.66 19.15
N THR A 159 -9.84 0.36 18.93
CA THR A 159 -8.78 -0.54 18.47
C THR A 159 -8.33 -0.17 17.06
N ILE A 160 -9.29 0.02 16.15
CA ILE A 160 -9.01 0.38 14.75
C ILE A 160 -8.24 1.70 14.68
N ILE A 161 -8.70 2.71 15.43
CA ILE A 161 -8.05 4.02 15.49
C ILE A 161 -6.65 3.89 16.11
N GLY A 162 -6.53 3.20 17.24
CA GLY A 162 -5.26 3.01 17.95
C GLY A 162 -4.22 2.32 17.08
N MET A 163 -4.57 1.22 16.43
CA MET A 163 -3.69 0.49 15.51
C MET A 163 -3.30 1.33 14.29
N THR A 164 -4.24 2.09 13.73
CA THR A 164 -3.96 2.99 12.61
C THR A 164 -2.92 4.05 13.01
N VAL A 165 -3.14 4.74 14.13
CA VAL A 165 -2.20 5.76 14.63
C VAL A 165 -0.83 5.14 14.88
N LEU A 166 -0.76 3.96 15.50
CA LEU A 166 0.51 3.29 15.76
C LEU A 166 1.26 2.93 14.48
N VAL A 167 0.56 2.40 13.47
CA VAL A 167 1.18 2.12 12.16
C VAL A 167 1.80 3.39 11.58
N PHE A 168 1.11 4.53 11.64
CA PHE A 168 1.69 5.81 11.21
C PHE A 168 2.86 6.26 12.08
N LEU A 169 2.80 6.10 13.40
CA LEU A 169 3.90 6.43 14.31
C LEU A 169 5.14 5.56 14.05
N PHE A 170 4.97 4.25 13.83
CA PHE A 170 6.05 3.34 13.44
C PHE A 170 6.68 3.73 12.12
N ASN A 171 5.85 3.97 11.11
CA ASN A 171 6.36 4.35 9.80
C ASN A 171 7.05 5.72 9.87
N ALA A 172 6.53 6.67 10.66
CA ALA A 172 7.17 7.95 10.89
C ALA A 172 8.52 7.75 11.60
N TRP A 173 8.55 7.00 12.70
CA TRP A 173 9.77 6.66 13.43
C TRP A 173 10.85 6.07 12.52
N GLN A 174 10.46 5.14 11.65
CA GLN A 174 11.40 4.38 10.83
C GLN A 174 11.86 5.15 9.58
N TYR A 175 11.00 5.97 8.96
CA TYR A 175 11.23 6.51 7.63
C TYR A 175 11.12 8.05 7.53
N HIS A 176 10.66 8.74 8.57
CA HIS A 176 10.54 10.19 8.52
C HIS A 176 11.90 10.86 8.82
N PRO A 177 12.38 11.79 7.97
CA PRO A 177 13.71 12.40 8.10
C PRO A 177 13.98 13.12 9.43
N PHE A 178 12.93 13.46 10.17
CA PHE A 178 13.04 14.02 11.52
C PHE A 178 13.80 13.08 12.45
N PHE A 179 13.53 11.78 12.40
CA PHE A 179 14.10 10.81 13.31
C PHE A 179 15.49 10.33 12.89
N ASP A 180 15.86 10.46 11.62
CA ASP A 180 17.24 10.23 11.17
C ASP A 180 18.25 11.19 11.83
N ARG A 181 17.77 12.34 12.34
CA ARG A 181 18.61 13.33 13.04
C ARG A 181 18.95 12.95 14.47
N MET A 182 18.33 11.91 15.04
CA MET A 182 18.69 11.44 16.39
C MET A 182 20.01 10.68 16.34
N LYS A 183 21.10 11.38 16.66
CA LYS A 183 22.46 10.82 16.65
C LYS A 183 22.73 9.85 17.81
N ASN A 184 21.94 9.88 18.89
CA ASN A 184 22.19 9.05 20.07
C ASN A 184 21.58 7.64 19.89
N PRO A 185 22.41 6.58 19.79
CA PRO A 185 21.92 5.22 19.55
C PRO A 185 21.11 4.67 20.73
N ASN A 186 21.38 5.10 21.96
CA ASN A 186 20.66 4.63 23.16
C ASN A 186 19.23 5.19 23.20
N VAL A 187 19.05 6.45 22.81
CA VAL A 187 17.71 7.06 22.67
C VAL A 187 16.93 6.35 21.58
N ARG A 188 17.57 6.03 20.46
CA ARG A 188 16.96 5.28 19.36
C ARG A 188 16.54 3.87 19.78
N LEU A 189 17.39 3.19 20.55
CA LEU A 189 17.09 1.86 21.08
C LEU A 189 15.94 1.91 22.10
N ALA A 190 15.99 2.84 23.06
CA ALA A 190 14.96 3.00 24.08
C ALA A 190 13.58 3.27 23.46
N PHE A 191 13.50 4.20 22.51
CA PHE A 191 12.24 4.48 21.81
C PHE A 191 11.74 3.27 21.02
N SER A 192 12.63 2.56 20.32
CA SER A 192 12.26 1.34 19.59
C SER A 192 11.73 0.25 20.53
N ALA A 193 12.35 0.08 21.70
CA ALA A 193 11.92 -0.88 22.71
C ALA A 193 10.54 -0.55 23.28
N VAL A 194 10.29 0.73 23.61
CA VAL A 194 8.95 1.20 24.05
C VAL A 194 7.90 0.92 22.98
N LEU A 195 8.21 1.24 21.72
CA LEU A 195 7.26 1.08 20.62
C LEU A 195 6.92 -0.41 20.37
N VAL A 196 7.93 -1.30 20.43
CA VAL A 196 7.72 -2.76 20.38
C VAL A 196 6.90 -3.25 21.57
N PHE A 197 7.19 -2.78 22.78
CA PHE A 197 6.46 -3.17 23.98
C PHE A 197 4.99 -2.76 23.94
N VAL A 198 4.70 -1.50 23.59
CA VAL A 198 3.32 -1.00 23.40
C VAL A 198 2.59 -1.83 22.35
N THR A 199 3.26 -2.19 21.26
CA THR A 199 2.66 -3.02 20.21
C THR A 199 2.36 -4.43 20.70
N GLY A 200 3.28 -5.02 21.47
CA GLY A 200 3.06 -6.33 22.09
C GLY A 200 1.84 -6.35 23.00
N ILE A 201 1.68 -5.32 23.84
CA ILE A 201 0.49 -5.15 24.68
C ILE A 201 -0.78 -5.06 23.83
N LEU A 202 -0.76 -4.25 22.78
CA LEU A 202 -1.95 -4.03 21.96
C LEU A 202 -2.32 -5.25 21.13
N VAL A 203 -1.34 -5.99 20.61
CA VAL A 203 -1.58 -7.29 19.97
C VAL A 203 -2.10 -8.31 20.98
N ASN A 204 -1.66 -8.27 22.24
CA ASN A 204 -2.20 -9.17 23.26
C ASN A 204 -3.66 -8.83 23.64
N ILE A 205 -4.00 -7.55 23.75
CA ILE A 205 -5.34 -7.10 24.12
C ILE A 205 -6.33 -7.25 22.94
N PHE A 206 -5.88 -6.96 21.72
CA PHE A 206 -6.75 -6.80 20.56
C PHE A 206 -6.48 -7.77 19.40
N GLY A 207 -5.42 -8.57 19.48
CA GLY A 207 -5.09 -9.54 18.45
C GLY A 207 -6.08 -10.70 18.45
N ASP A 208 -6.82 -10.84 17.36
CA ASP A 208 -7.64 -12.02 17.13
C ASP A 208 -6.74 -13.21 16.75
N VAL A 209 -6.48 -14.08 17.72
CA VAL A 209 -5.65 -15.29 17.55
C VAL A 209 -6.45 -16.45 16.92
N SER A 210 -7.75 -16.27 16.69
CA SER A 210 -8.68 -17.33 16.28
C SER A 210 -9.00 -17.38 14.78
N GLY A 211 -8.62 -16.35 14.03
CA GLY A 211 -8.86 -16.27 12.59
C GLY A 211 -7.90 -17.12 11.75
N SER A 212 -8.43 -17.94 10.84
CA SER A 212 -7.62 -18.55 9.78
C SER A 212 -7.00 -17.47 8.90
N PHE A 213 -5.73 -17.67 8.51
CA PHE A 213 -5.00 -16.75 7.64
C PHE A 213 -5.78 -16.52 6.34
N VAL A 214 -5.90 -15.25 5.91
CA VAL A 214 -6.84 -14.78 4.87
C VAL A 214 -6.80 -15.62 3.58
N TYR A 215 -5.62 -16.15 3.22
CA TYR A 215 -5.42 -16.95 2.01
C TYR A 215 -5.94 -18.40 2.09
N PHE A 216 -6.45 -18.88 3.23
CA PHE A 216 -7.03 -20.22 3.37
C PHE A 216 -8.56 -20.20 3.53
N LYS A 217 -9.20 -19.09 3.19
CA LYS A 217 -10.66 -18.96 3.15
C LYS A 217 -11.14 -19.20 1.72
N PHE A 218 -11.09 -20.46 1.27
CA PHE A 218 -11.74 -20.92 0.03
C PHE A 218 -12.95 -21.77 0.37
#